data_AF-A0A1Y2HHB8-F1
#
_entry.id   AF-A0A1Y2HHB8-F1
#
_cell.length_a   1.000
_cell.length_b   1.000
_cell.length_c   1.000
_cell.angle_alpha   90.00
_cell.angle_beta   90.00
_cell.angle_gamma   90.00
#
_symmetry.space_group_name_H-M   'P 1'
#
loop_
_entity.id
_entity.type
_entity.pdbx_description
1 polymer ?
#
loop_
_entity_poly.entity_id
_entity_poly.type
_entity_poly.pdbx_seq_one_letter_code
_entity_poly.pdbx_strand_id
1 'polypeptide(L)' 'RPLLTDDVKKRNHIASEQKRRLNIRVGFDNLVSLVPGLADHPRSETVILGKAADHLQIMLDHHRRV' A
#
# COMPACT_ATOMS: atom_id res chain seq x y z
N ARG A 1 12.80 -29.28 -21.62
CA ARG A 1 13.80 -29.01 -20.57
C ARG A 1 13.23 -27.94 -19.63
N PRO A 2 13.06 -28.20 -18.33
CA PRO A 2 12.66 -27.13 -17.41
C PRO A 2 13.80 -26.11 -17.28
N LEU A 3 13.49 -24.83 -17.47
CA LEU A 3 14.48 -23.73 -17.57
C LEU A 3 15.08 -23.32 -16.21
N LEU A 4 14.48 -23.74 -15.09
CA LEU A 4 14.88 -23.36 -13.73
C LEU A 4 14.86 -24.58 -12.81
N THR A 5 15.90 -24.73 -11.98
CA THR A 5 15.94 -25.72 -10.91
C THR A 5 14.96 -25.35 -9.79
N ASP A 6 14.56 -26.31 -8.96
CA ASP A 6 13.59 -26.06 -7.89
C ASP A 6 14.13 -25.11 -6.82
N ASP A 7 15.44 -25.15 -6.54
CA ASP A 7 16.12 -24.18 -5.68
C ASP A 7 16.04 -22.75 -6.22
N VAL A 8 16.22 -22.59 -7.54
CA VAL A 8 16.11 -21.28 -8.20
C VAL A 8 14.66 -20.78 -8.16
N LYS A 9 13.67 -21.65 -8.39
CA LYS A 9 12.25 -21.29 -8.25
C LYS A 9 11.92 -20.84 -6.83
N LYS A 10 12.41 -21.57 -5.81
CA LYS A 10 12.19 -21.23 -4.39
C LYS A 10 12.79 -19.86 -4.05
N ARG A 11 14.02 -19.60 -4.48
CA ARG A 11 14.67 -18.28 -4.30
C ARG A 11 13.89 -17.17 -4.98
N ASN A 12 13.48 -17.36 -6.23
CA ASN A 12 12.72 -16.36 -6.99
C ASN A 12 11.36 -16.08 -6.36
N HIS A 13 10.68 -17.11 -5.84
CA HIS A 13 9.43 -16.95 -5.11
C HIS A 13 9.60 -16.08 -3.86
N ILE A 14 10.60 -16.36 -3.03
CA ILE A 14 10.89 -15.58 -1.82
C ILE A 14 11.20 -14.12 -2.17
N ALA A 15 12.07 -13.90 -3.17
CA ALA A 15 12.42 -12.55 -3.61
C ALA A 15 11.22 -11.77 -4.17
N SER A 16 10.38 -12.43 -4.97
CA SER A 16 9.17 -11.82 -5.54
C SER A 16 8.20 -11.41 -4.43
N GLU A 17 8.02 -12.26 -3.43
CA GLU A 17 7.13 -11.99 -2.31
C GLU A 17 7.70 -10.89 -1.39
N GLN A 18 9.01 -10.87 -1.14
CA GLN A 18 9.66 -9.77 -0.42
C GLN A 18 9.44 -8.43 -1.14
N LYS A 19 9.63 -8.40 -2.46
CA LYS A 19 9.36 -7.21 -3.28
C LYS A 19 7.89 -6.81 -3.22
N ARG A 20 6.96 -7.76 -3.32
CA ARG A 20 5.52 -7.51 -3.19
C ARG A 20 5.19 -6.84 -1.86
N ARG A 21 5.70 -7.38 -0.75
CA ARG A 21 5.47 -6.83 0.60
C ARG A 21 6.12 -5.46 0.79
N LEU A 22 7.30 -5.23 0.21
CA LEU A 22 7.94 -3.90 0.25
C LEU A 22 7.09 -2.87 -0.49
N ASN A 23 6.60 -3.19 -1.69
CA ASN A 23 5.75 -2.29 -2.47
C ASN A 23 4.46 -1.92 -1.72
N ILE A 24 3.84 -2.89 -1.03
CA ILE A 24 2.65 -2.64 -0.19
C ILE A 24 2.99 -1.65 0.93
N ARG A 25 4.09 -1.87 1.64
CA ARG A 25 4.53 -0.97 2.72
C ARG A 25 4.78 0.45 2.22
N VAL A 26 5.50 0.59 1.11
CA VAL A 26 5.73 1.90 0.48
C VAL A 26 4.41 2.57 0.09
N GLY A 27 3.44 1.79 -0.40
CA GLY A 27 2.09 2.29 -0.66
C GLY A 27 1.42 2.87 0.58
N PHE A 28 1.52 2.18 1.73
CA PHE A 28 1.00 2.69 3.00
C PHE A 28 1.74 3.93 3.50
N ASP A 29 3.07 3.97 3.40
CA ASP A 29 3.86 5.14 3.77
C ASP A 29 3.47 6.36 2.92
N ASN A 30 3.20 6.16 1.63
CA ASN A 30 2.69 7.22 0.75
C ASN A 30 1.28 7.67 1.14
N LEU A 31 0.39 6.77 1.54
CA LEU A 31 -0.94 7.16 2.04
C LEU A 31 -0.84 8.02 3.30
N VAL A 32 0.06 7.67 4.22
CA VAL A 32 0.29 8.44 5.46
C VAL A 32 0.82 9.84 5.16
N SER A 33 1.66 10.01 4.14
CA SER A 33 2.19 11.33 3.78
C SER A 33 1.19 12.20 3.01
N LEU A 34 0.27 11.60 2.25
CA LEU A 34 -0.69 12.31 1.41
C LEU A 34 -1.98 12.69 2.14
N VAL A 35 -2.46 11.85 3.06
CA VAL A 35 -3.76 12.06 3.73
C VAL A 35 -3.56 12.88 5.01
N PRO A 36 -4.19 14.07 5.12
CA PRO A 36 -4.08 14.90 6.31
C PRO A 36 -4.54 14.18 7.58
N GLY A 37 -3.79 14.35 8.67
CA GLY A 37 -4.14 13.78 9.98
C GLY A 37 -3.82 12.30 10.17
N LEU A 38 -3.06 11.67 9.26
CA LEU A 38 -2.54 10.31 9.44
C LEU A 38 -1.17 10.23 10.13
N ALA A 39 -0.35 11.29 10.08
CA ALA A 39 0.98 11.29 10.68
C ALA A 39 0.98 11.00 12.20
N ASP A 40 -0.08 11.43 12.89
CA ASP A 40 -0.20 11.31 14.35
C ASP A 40 -0.98 10.06 14.81
N HIS A 41 -1.42 9.21 13.88
CA HIS A 41 -2.26 8.05 14.19
C HIS A 41 -1.46 6.75 14.27
N PRO A 42 -1.98 5.73 14.99
CA PRO A 42 -1.42 4.39 14.96
C PRO A 42 -1.32 3.89 13.52
N ARG A 43 -0.16 3.33 13.12
CA ARG A 43 0.10 2.80 11.76
C ARG A 43 -0.64 1.47 11.48
N SER A 44 -1.89 1.37 11.92
CA SER A 44 -2.76 0.24 11.58
C SER A 44 -3.21 0.37 10.12
N GLU A 45 -2.99 -0.68 9.33
CA GLU A 45 -3.36 -0.72 7.90
C GLU A 45 -4.85 -0.40 7.70
N THR A 46 -5.73 -0.95 8.54
CA THR A 46 -7.18 -0.70 8.48
C THR A 46 -7.52 0.77 8.71
N VAL A 47 -6.84 1.43 9.66
CA VAL A 47 -7.08 2.84 9.98
C VAL A 47 -6.60 3.75 8.83
N ILE A 48 -5.44 3.44 8.24
CA ILE A 48 -4.90 4.18 7.10
C ILE A 48 -5.86 4.10 5.91
N LEU A 49 -6.33 2.89 5.56
CA LEU A 49 -7.24 2.71 4.43
C LEU A 49 -8.59 3.40 4.66
N GLY A 50 -9.17 3.28 5.85
CA GLY A 50 -10.43 3.94 6.19
C GLY A 50 -10.36 5.45 6.04
N LYS A 51 -9.36 6.08 6.68
CA LYS A 51 -9.16 7.53 6.59
C LYS A 51 -8.83 8.01 5.18
N ALA A 52 -8.06 7.23 4.42
CA ALA A 52 -7.78 7.56 3.02
C ALA A 52 -9.06 7.55 2.17
N ALA A 53 -9.95 6.56 2.36
CA ALA A 53 -11.23 6.51 1.68
C ALA A 53 -12.13 7.71 2.05
N ASP A 54 -12.21 8.04 3.34
CA ASP A 54 -12.98 9.20 3.83
C ASP A 54 -12.46 10.51 3.21
N HIS A 55 -11.14 10.68 3.15
CA HIS A 55 -10.51 11.85 2.55
C HIS A 55 -10.86 11.98 1.06
N LEU A 56 -10.81 10.87 0.31
CA LEU A 56 -11.20 10.86 -1.10
C LEU A 56 -12.68 11.24 -1.30
N GLN A 57 -13.59 10.77 -0.44
CA GLN A 57 -15.00 11.16 -0.50
C GLN A 57 -15.17 12.67 -0.28
N ILE A 58 -14.48 13.23 0.72
CA ILE A 58 -14.49 14.68 0.99
C ILE A 58 -14.01 15.48 -0.23
N MET A 59 -12.91 15.05 -0.85
CA MET A 59 -12.37 15.72 -2.04
C MET A 59 -13.33 15.67 -3.23
N LEU A 60 -13.96 14.52 -3.47
CA LEU A 60 -14.94 14.34 -4.55
C LEU A 60 -16.19 15.19 -4.32
N ASP A 61 -16.69 15.24 -3.09
CA ASP A 61 -17.84 16.06 -2.73
C ASP A 61 -17.54 17.55 -2.84
N HIS A 62 -16.35 17.98 -2.43
CA HIS A 62 -15.91 19.36 -2.66
C HIS A 62 -15.88 19.68 -4.15
N HIS A 63 -15.28 18.82 -4.98
CA HIS A 63 -15.23 19.01 -6.42
C HIS A 63 -16.62 19.03 -7.10
N ARG A 64 -17.63 18.36 -6.55
CA ARG A 64 -19.00 18.39 -7.10
C ARG A 64 -19.78 19.66 -6.77
N ARG A 65 -19.36 20.41 -5.75
CA ARG A 65 -20.04 21.62 -5.26
C ARG A 65 -19.48 22.91 -5.83
N VAL A 66 -18.28 22.85 -6.42
CA VAL A 66 -17.60 23.95 -7.14
C VAL A 66 -17.85 23.80 -8.63
#